data_AF-E5B8U4-F1
#
_entry.id   AF-E5B8U4-F1
#
_cell.length_a   1.000
_cell.length_b   1.000
_cell.length_c   1.000
_cell.angle_alpha   90.00
_cell.angle_beta   90.00
_cell.angle_gamma   90.00
#
_symmetry.space_group_name_H-M   'P 1'
#
loop_
_entity.id
_entity.type
_entity.pdbx_description
1 polymer ?
#
loop_
_entity_poly.entity_id
_entity_poly.type
_entity_poly.pdbx_seq_one_letter_code
_entity_poly.pdbx_strand_id
1 'polypeptide(L)'
;MYVTGFIFSLVGALFYIWNGNDFFDRRCWLKFGLKFLAVFIGTIIFGFVQKGLMAIFPSYSNELARYLMARLGLSFLSVLAMKFLIVMLCTMFSGFMRFHKKYNSENYQALSSLSKGFSPSLLILAKCVVSCGSVLIFYGIWLA
;
A
#
# COMPACT_ATOMS: atom_id res chain seq x y z
N MET A 1 -19.57 -4.61 11.84
CA MET A 1 -18.98 -4.01 10.63
C MET A 1 -17.65 -3.33 10.88
N TYR A 2 -17.53 -2.45 11.89
CA TYR A 2 -16.29 -1.71 12.22
C TYR A 2 -15.06 -2.62 12.43
N VAL A 3 -15.14 -3.56 13.39
CA VAL A 3 -14.06 -4.52 13.69
C VAL A 3 -13.76 -5.43 12.49
N THR A 4 -14.79 -5.88 11.77
CA THR A 4 -14.63 -6.71 10.57
C THR A 4 -13.86 -5.97 9.47
N GLY A 5 -14.20 -4.71 9.21
CA GLY A 5 -13.51 -3.86 8.24
C GLY A 5 -12.06 -3.60 8.64
N PHE A 6 -11.82 -3.37 9.94
CA PHE A 6 -10.48 -3.25 10.50
C PHE A 6 -9.64 -4.51 10.25
N ILE A 7 -10.13 -5.69 10.68
CA ILE A 7 -9.41 -6.96 10.54
C ILE A 7 -9.16 -7.28 9.07
N PHE A 8 -10.18 -7.14 8.22
CA PHE A 8 -10.05 -7.40 6.78
C PHE A 8 -8.98 -6.51 6.15
N SER A 9 -9.01 -5.21 6.44
CA SER A 9 -8.07 -4.24 5.87
C SER A 9 -6.64 -4.46 6.38
N LEU A 10 -6.49 -4.75 7.68
CA LEU A 10 -5.21 -5.05 8.30
C LEU A 10 -4.59 -6.32 7.72
N VAL A 11 -5.35 -7.42 7.66
CA VAL A 11 -4.88 -8.68 7.07
C VAL A 11 -4.50 -8.48 5.60
N GLY A 12 -5.32 -7.76 4.83
CA GLY A 12 -5.02 -7.42 3.44
C GLY A 12 -3.73 -6.62 3.28
N ALA A 13 -3.51 -5.62 4.14
CA ALA A 13 -2.28 -4.83 4.12
C ALA A 13 -1.05 -5.65 4.49
N LEU A 14 -1.11 -6.43 5.57
CA LEU A 14 -0.01 -7.28 5.99
C LEU A 14 0.34 -8.28 4.89
N PHE A 15 -0.67 -8.97 4.34
CA PHE A 15 -0.46 -9.86 3.21
C PHE A 15 0.23 -9.16 2.05
N TYR A 16 -0.20 -7.95 1.68
CA TYR A 16 0.35 -7.22 0.54
C TYR A 16 1.76 -6.64 0.81
N ILE A 17 2.05 -6.21 2.03
CA ILE A 17 3.39 -5.74 2.45
C ILE A 17 4.39 -6.88 2.38
N TRP A 18 4.03 -8.04 2.96
CA TRP A 18 4.95 -9.16 3.11
C TRP A 18 5.08 -10.01 1.85
N ASN A 19 4.06 -10.03 0.98
CA ASN A 19 4.06 -10.85 -0.23
C ASN A 19 4.43 -10.07 -1.51
N GLY A 20 4.87 -10.81 -2.53
CA GLY A 20 5.19 -10.30 -3.85
C GLY A 20 6.57 -9.65 -3.96
N ASN A 21 6.86 -9.17 -5.17
CA ASN A 21 8.13 -8.51 -5.48
C ASN A 21 8.16 -7.09 -4.90
N ASP A 22 9.28 -6.70 -4.30
CA ASP A 22 9.51 -5.33 -3.81
C ASP A 22 10.45 -4.52 -4.75
N PHE A 23 11.14 -5.20 -5.66
CA PHE A 23 12.08 -4.60 -6.62
C PHE A 23 11.42 -4.44 -7.99
N PHE A 24 10.74 -3.31 -8.18
CA PHE A 24 9.99 -3.07 -9.41
C PHE A 24 10.86 -2.66 -10.59
N ASP A 25 10.63 -3.32 -11.72
CA ASP A 25 11.03 -2.81 -13.03
C ASP A 25 10.03 -1.75 -13.54
N ARG A 26 10.31 -1.18 -14.72
CA ARG A 26 9.45 -0.14 -15.32
C ARG A 26 8.03 -0.63 -15.59
N ARG A 27 7.83 -1.90 -15.96
CA ARG A 27 6.49 -2.46 -16.23
C ARG A 27 5.73 -2.70 -14.94
N CYS A 28 6.40 -3.18 -13.88
CA CYS A 28 5.84 -3.31 -12.55
C CYS A 28 5.38 -1.97 -11.99
N TRP A 29 6.18 -0.91 -12.16
CA TRP A 29 5.80 0.45 -11.77
C TRP A 29 4.53 0.93 -12.48
N LEU A 30 4.45 0.74 -13.80
CA LEU A 30 3.25 1.09 -14.57
C LEU A 30 2.02 0.31 -14.08
N LYS A 31 2.13 -1.02 -13.95
CA LYS A 31 1.04 -1.87 -13.43
C LYS A 31 0.62 -1.46 -12.02
N PHE A 32 1.57 -1.07 -11.19
CA PHE A 32 1.29 -0.63 -9.82
C PHE A 32 0.58 0.72 -9.78
N GLY A 33 1.01 1.68 -10.61
CA GLY A 33 0.30 2.96 -10.79
C GLY A 33 -1.15 2.75 -11.26
N LEU A 34 -1.37 1.81 -12.20
CA LEU A 34 -2.72 1.45 -12.66
C LEU A 34 -3.61 0.90 -11.54
N LYS A 35 -3.05 0.28 -10.48
CA LYS A 35 -3.85 -0.17 -9.32
C LYS A 35 -4.46 1.00 -8.55
N PHE A 36 -3.76 2.13 -8.43
CA PHE A 36 -4.33 3.32 -7.81
C PHE A 36 -5.52 3.83 -8.62
N LEU A 37 -5.38 3.92 -9.94
CA LEU A 37 -6.47 4.32 -10.82
C LEU A 37 -7.66 3.36 -10.72
N ALA A 38 -7.40 2.06 -10.66
CA ALA A 38 -8.43 1.04 -10.47
C ALA A 38 -9.18 1.21 -9.14
N VAL A 39 -8.50 1.58 -8.05
CA VAL A 39 -9.16 1.88 -6.76
C VAL A 39 -10.06 3.11 -6.87
N PHE A 40 -9.64 4.18 -7.55
CA PHE A 40 -10.49 5.35 -7.77
C PHE A 40 -11.74 5.00 -8.59
N ILE A 41 -11.57 4.33 -9.73
CA ILE A 41 -12.68 3.90 -10.58
C ILE A 41 -13.61 2.96 -9.81
N GLY A 42 -13.05 1.97 -9.09
CA GLY A 42 -13.81 1.04 -8.28
C GLY A 42 -14.61 1.73 -7.17
N THR A 43 -14.05 2.75 -6.53
CA THR A 43 -14.74 3.54 -5.50
C THR A 43 -15.92 4.33 -6.08
N ILE A 44 -15.75 4.90 -7.29
CA ILE A 44 -16.84 5.59 -8.01
C ILE A 44 -17.97 4.61 -8.36
N ILE A 45 -17.62 3.47 -8.96
CA ILE A 45 -18.59 2.41 -9.32
C ILE A 45 -19.33 1.94 -8.06
N PHE A 46 -18.60 1.72 -6.97
CA PHE A 46 -19.18 1.32 -5.70
C PHE A 46 -20.17 2.37 -5.17
N GLY A 47 -19.87 3.67 -5.32
CA GLY A 47 -20.81 4.75 -5.00
C GLY A 47 -22.12 4.67 -5.78
N PHE A 48 -22.08 4.30 -7.07
CA PHE A 48 -23.29 4.06 -7.86
C PHE A 48 -24.07 2.83 -7.37
N VAL A 49 -23.37 1.74 -7.01
CA VAL A 49 -24.00 0.57 -6.39
C VAL A 49 -24.74 0.97 -5.11
N GLN A 50 -24.13 1.81 -4.27
CA GLN A 50 -24.79 2.32 -3.05
C GLN A 50 -26.04 3.14 -3.36
N LYS A 51 -26.03 3.95 -4.42
CA LYS A 51 -27.24 4.66 -4.88
C LYS A 51 -28.35 3.69 -5.30
N GLY A 52 -28.01 2.61 -6.00
CA GLY A 52 -28.97 1.56 -6.35
C GLY A 52 -29.56 0.88 -5.11
N LEU A 53 -28.73 0.57 -4.11
CA LEU A 53 -29.18 -0.03 -2.85
C LEU A 53 -30.15 0.88 -2.08
N MET A 54 -29.90 2.20 -2.04
CA MET A 54 -30.83 3.18 -1.45
C MET A 54 -32.21 3.15 -2.12
N ALA A 55 -32.28 2.93 -3.43
CA ALA A 55 -33.55 2.88 -4.15
C ALA A 55 -34.35 1.59 -3.87
N ILE A 56 -33.67 0.49 -3.53
CA ILE A 56 -34.29 -0.82 -3.27
C ILE A 56 -34.65 -0.98 -1.79
N PHE A 57 -33.82 -0.44 -0.89
CA PHE A 57 -33.96 -0.60 0.56
C PHE A 57 -34.19 0.76 1.23
N PRO A 58 -35.44 1.13 1.56
CA PRO A 58 -35.76 2.43 2.16
C PRO A 58 -35.08 2.70 3.50
N SER A 59 -34.69 1.65 4.22
CA SER A 59 -33.95 1.73 5.49
C SER A 59 -32.45 2.01 5.29
N TYR A 60 -31.93 1.95 4.06
CA TYR A 60 -30.53 2.18 3.75
C TYR A 60 -30.26 3.69 3.61
N SER A 61 -29.61 4.28 4.62
CA SER A 61 -29.41 5.73 4.69
C SER A 61 -28.25 6.22 3.82
N ASN A 62 -28.35 7.47 3.37
CA ASN A 62 -27.27 8.17 2.66
C ASN A 62 -26.00 8.30 3.53
N GLU A 63 -26.17 8.46 4.85
CA GLU A 63 -25.06 8.48 5.79
C GLU A 63 -24.28 7.16 5.78
N LEU A 64 -24.98 6.02 5.84
CA LEU A 64 -24.35 4.70 5.79
C LEU A 64 -23.65 4.47 4.43
N ALA A 65 -24.26 4.91 3.33
CA ALA A 65 -23.69 4.84 1.99
C ALA A 65 -22.35 5.58 1.89
N ARG A 66 -22.33 6.85 2.33
CA ARG A 66 -21.13 7.71 2.32
C ARG A 66 -20.06 7.16 3.26
N TYR A 67 -20.47 6.73 4.44
CA TYR A 67 -19.60 6.14 5.44
C TYR A 67 -18.85 4.91 4.88
N LEU A 68 -19.56 3.98 4.22
CA LEU A 68 -18.95 2.79 3.62
C LEU A 68 -18.07 3.10 2.42
N MET A 69 -18.53 3.98 1.54
CA MET A 69 -17.75 4.40 0.37
C MET A 69 -16.41 5.02 0.80
N ALA A 70 -16.42 5.93 1.77
CA ALA A 70 -15.22 6.59 2.26
C ALA A 70 -14.25 5.61 2.92
N ARG A 71 -14.73 4.77 3.86
CA ARG A 71 -13.84 3.86 4.61
C ARG A 71 -13.26 2.76 3.75
N LEU A 72 -14.04 2.19 2.82
CA LEU A 72 -13.52 1.18 1.89
C LEU A 72 -12.53 1.79 0.90
N GLY A 73 -12.85 2.96 0.31
CA GLY A 73 -11.94 3.66 -0.59
C GLY A 73 -10.61 4.00 0.08
N LEU A 74 -10.66 4.60 1.28
CA LEU A 74 -9.48 4.89 2.10
C LEU A 74 -8.70 3.63 2.47
N SER A 75 -9.37 2.53 2.77
CA SER A 75 -8.71 1.27 3.13
C SER A 75 -7.89 0.71 1.96
N PHE A 76 -8.49 0.60 0.77
CA PHE A 76 -7.78 0.11 -0.42
C PHE A 76 -6.63 1.03 -0.82
N LEU A 77 -6.85 2.35 -0.75
CA LEU A 77 -5.80 3.32 -1.04
C LEU A 77 -4.64 3.20 -0.04
N SER A 78 -4.95 3.02 1.25
CA SER A 78 -3.95 2.84 2.30
C SER A 78 -3.14 1.56 2.12
N VAL A 79 -3.76 0.44 1.73
CA VAL A 79 -3.05 -0.81 1.39
C VAL A 79 -2.04 -0.56 0.27
N LEU A 80 -2.45 0.13 -0.80
CA LEU A 80 -1.54 0.47 -1.90
C LEU A 80 -0.43 1.42 -1.47
N ALA A 81 -0.74 2.44 -0.66
CA ALA A 81 0.23 3.38 -0.14
C ALA A 81 1.30 2.70 0.72
N MET A 82 0.92 1.74 1.57
CA MET A 82 1.85 0.97 2.38
C MET A 82 2.84 0.18 1.52
N LYS A 83 2.35 -0.51 0.48
CA LYS A 83 3.23 -1.21 -0.46
C LYS A 83 4.10 -0.25 -1.27
N PHE A 84 3.55 0.91 -1.64
CA PHE A 84 4.31 1.95 -2.34
C PHE A 84 5.53 2.38 -1.51
N LEU A 85 5.39 2.60 -0.21
CA LEU A 85 6.50 2.98 0.66
C LEU A 85 7.65 1.97 0.60
N ILE A 86 7.35 0.66 0.70
CA ILE A 86 8.36 -0.40 0.64
C ILE A 86 9.04 -0.45 -0.73
N VAL A 87 8.26 -0.45 -1.80
CA VAL A 87 8.79 -0.54 -3.17
C VAL A 87 9.61 0.71 -3.53
N MET A 88 9.17 1.88 -3.10
CA MET A 88 9.87 3.14 -3.34
C MET A 88 11.22 3.17 -2.63
N LEU A 89 11.29 2.72 -1.36
CA LEU A 89 12.56 2.57 -0.65
C LEU A 89 13.52 1.64 -1.38
N CYS A 90 13.03 0.47 -1.84
CA CYS A 90 13.84 -0.47 -2.62
C CYS A 90 14.33 0.14 -3.94
N THR A 91 13.47 0.90 -4.62
CA THR A 91 13.78 1.57 -5.88
C THR A 91 14.83 2.67 -5.70
N MET A 92 14.69 3.51 -4.66
CA MET A 92 15.67 4.55 -4.33
C MET A 92 17.02 3.93 -3.99
N PHE A 93 17.05 2.92 -3.13
CA PHE A 93 18.27 2.21 -2.78
C PHE A 93 18.97 1.61 -4.00
N SER A 94 18.22 0.95 -4.88
CA SER A 94 18.73 0.40 -6.13
C SER A 94 19.27 1.50 -7.07
N GLY A 95 18.61 2.66 -7.09
CA GLY A 95 19.05 3.85 -7.81
C GLY A 95 20.39 4.37 -7.31
N PHE A 96 20.53 4.52 -5.99
CA PHE A 96 21.79 4.93 -5.36
C PHE A 96 22.92 3.95 -5.66
N MET A 97 22.68 2.65 -5.54
CA MET A 97 23.69 1.63 -5.88
C MET A 97 24.11 1.69 -7.36
N ARG A 98 23.16 1.92 -8.29
CA ARG A 98 23.45 2.07 -9.72
C ARG A 98 24.25 3.33 -10.02
N PHE A 99 23.93 4.44 -9.33
CA PHE A 99 24.67 5.69 -9.45
C PHE A 99 26.13 5.50 -9.04
N HIS A 100 26.38 4.94 -7.86
CA HIS A 100 27.74 4.67 -7.40
C HIS A 100 28.48 3.70 -8.34
N LYS A 101 27.81 2.66 -8.83
CA LYS A 101 28.43 1.74 -9.80
C LYS A 101 28.94 2.46 -11.06
N LYS A 102 28.20 3.45 -11.55
CA LYS A 102 28.51 4.15 -12.80
C LYS A 102 29.47 5.32 -12.62
N TYR A 103 29.38 6.04 -11.51
CA TYR A 103 30.05 7.33 -11.33
C TYR A 103 31.03 7.37 -10.15
N ASN A 104 31.08 6.34 -9.30
CA ASN A 104 31.93 6.30 -8.11
C ASN A 104 32.31 4.84 -7.79
N SER A 105 33.01 4.20 -8.74
CA SER A 105 33.37 2.77 -8.68
C SER A 105 34.26 2.41 -7.50
N GLU A 106 35.12 3.34 -7.07
CA GLU A 106 35.99 3.20 -5.91
C GLU A 106 35.19 2.93 -4.62
N ASN A 107 34.17 3.76 -4.37
CA ASN A 107 33.32 3.60 -3.19
C ASN A 107 32.22 2.53 -3.37
N TYR A 108 31.90 2.16 -4.62
CA TYR A 108 30.87 1.17 -4.92
C TYR A 108 31.17 -0.20 -4.31
N GLN A 109 32.44 -0.66 -4.29
CA GLN A 109 32.78 -1.96 -3.73
C GLN A 109 32.48 -2.03 -2.22
N ALA A 110 32.88 -1.02 -1.46
CA ALA A 110 32.60 -0.93 -0.03
C ALA A 110 31.10 -0.86 0.25
N LEU A 111 30.37 -0.02 -0.49
CA LEU A 111 28.91 0.09 -0.39
C LEU A 111 28.21 -1.21 -0.76
N SER A 112 28.67 -1.92 -1.80
CA SER A 112 28.08 -3.18 -2.24
C SER A 112 28.28 -4.30 -1.22
N SER A 113 29.46 -4.37 -0.60
CA SER A 113 29.76 -5.27 0.52
C SER A 113 28.80 -5.04 1.69
N LEU A 114 28.71 -3.79 2.15
CA LEU A 114 27.84 -3.41 3.27
C LEU A 114 26.36 -3.65 2.95
N SER A 115 25.93 -3.28 1.75
CA SER A 115 24.57 -3.53 1.25
C SER A 115 24.19 -5.01 1.28
N LYS A 116 25.06 -5.91 0.83
CA LYS A 116 24.77 -7.36 0.85
C LYS A 116 24.55 -7.90 2.27
N GLY A 117 25.26 -7.35 3.26
CA GLY A 117 25.12 -7.76 4.66
C GLY A 117 23.85 -7.22 5.33
N PHE A 118 23.47 -5.96 5.06
CA PHE A 118 22.41 -5.28 5.80
C PHE A 118 21.08 -5.13 5.04
N SER A 119 21.10 -5.14 3.70
CA SER A 119 19.91 -4.85 2.89
C SER A 119 18.71 -5.77 3.19
N PRO A 120 18.87 -7.10 3.35
CA PRO A 120 17.75 -7.97 3.71
C PRO A 120 17.15 -7.64 5.08
N SER A 121 18.00 -7.43 6.10
CA SER A 121 17.57 -7.12 7.46
C SER A 121 16.89 -5.75 7.55
N LEU A 122 17.42 -4.75 6.85
CA LEU A 122 16.82 -3.42 6.77
C LEU A 122 15.46 -3.44 6.05
N LEU A 123 15.30 -4.28 5.02
CA LEU A 123 14.02 -4.45 4.34
C LEU A 123 12.98 -5.08 5.27
N ILE A 124 13.36 -6.09 6.05
CA ILE A 124 12.49 -6.70 7.07
C ILE A 124 12.08 -5.63 8.09
N LEU A 125 13.04 -4.85 8.61
CA LEU A 125 12.75 -3.77 9.55
C LEU A 125 11.77 -2.75 8.96
N ALA A 126 11.99 -2.32 7.72
CA ALA A 126 11.09 -1.40 7.03
C ALA A 126 9.67 -1.98 6.91
N LYS A 127 9.54 -3.27 6.55
CA LYS A 127 8.24 -3.96 6.50
C LYS A 127 7.57 -4.04 7.86
N CYS A 128 8.32 -4.29 8.93
CA CYS A 128 7.78 -4.26 10.30
C CYS A 128 7.27 -2.87 10.67
N VAL A 129 8.03 -1.81 10.40
CA VAL A 129 7.62 -0.42 10.67
C VAL A 129 6.36 -0.06 9.89
N VAL A 130 6.31 -0.37 8.60
CA VAL A 130 5.13 -0.13 7.75
C VAL A 130 3.94 -0.98 8.22
N SER A 131 4.16 -2.21 8.69
CA SER A 131 3.12 -3.05 9.27
C SER A 131 2.54 -2.43 10.56
N CYS A 132 3.39 -1.93 11.46
CA CYS A 132 2.93 -1.21 12.65
C CYS A 132 2.15 0.06 12.29
N GLY A 133 2.64 0.84 11.31
CA GLY A 133 1.94 1.99 10.78
C GLY A 133 0.57 1.63 10.19
N SER A 134 0.46 0.47 9.55
CA SER A 134 -0.83 -0.01 9.01
C SER A 134 -1.88 -0.25 10.10
N VAL A 135 -1.49 -0.75 11.27
CA VAL A 135 -2.41 -0.93 12.42
C VAL A 135 -3.02 0.41 12.82
N LEU A 136 -2.18 1.46 12.95
CA LEU A 136 -2.63 2.80 13.33
C LEU A 136 -3.56 3.42 12.28
N ILE A 137 -3.23 3.26 11.00
CA ILE A 137 -4.06 3.80 9.91
C ILE A 137 -5.42 3.10 9.86
N PHE A 138 -5.47 1.77 9.90
CA PHE A 138 -6.75 1.08 9.87
C PHE A 138 -7.55 1.27 11.15
N TYR A 139 -6.89 1.46 12.29
CA TYR A 139 -7.56 1.89 13.51
C TYR A 139 -8.26 3.24 13.28
N GLY A 140 -7.55 4.23 12.73
CA GLY A 140 -8.14 5.53 12.39
C GLY A 140 -9.27 5.46 11.36
N ILE A 141 -9.18 4.54 10.38
CA ILE A 141 -10.22 4.38 9.36
C ILE A 141 -11.46 3.67 9.92
N TRP A 142 -11.30 2.65 10.76
CA TRP A 142 -12.38 1.73 11.11
C TRP A 142 -12.88 1.80 12.55
N LEU A 143 -12.03 2.18 13.49
CA LEU A 143 -12.31 2.09 14.93
C LEU A 143 -12.32 3.45 15.65
N ALA A 144 -11.73 4.47 15.05
CA ALA A 144 -11.86 5.87 15.49
C ALA A 144 -13.15 6.53 14.98
#